data_AF-A0A821UGJ6-F1
#
_entry.id   AF-A0A821UGJ6-F1
#
_cell.length_a   1.000
_cell.length_b   1.000
_cell.length_c   1.000
_cell.angle_alpha   90.00
_cell.angle_beta   90.00
_cell.angle_gamma   90.00
#
_symmetry.space_group_name_H-M   'P 1'
#
loop_
_entity.id
_entity.type
_entity.pdbx_description
1 polymer ?
#
loop_
_entity_poly.entity_id
_entity_poly.type
_entity_poly.pdbx_seq_one_letter_code
_entity_poly.pdbx_strand_id
1 'polypeptide(L)' 'CYFEHLDNVPKWISPRDTATKNVIISTEWGALGKNGSLDFIRTDIDRELDESSLTPQQQIFEK' A
#
# COMPACT_ATOMS: atom_id res chain seq x y z
N CYS A 1 -0.43 1.45 9.15
CA CYS A 1 0.39 0.33 9.68
C CYS A 1 -0.45 -0.50 10.65
N TYR A 2 -0.16 -1.79 10.77
CA TYR A 2 -0.83 -2.69 11.72
C TYR A 2 0.13 -3.80 12.18
N PHE A 3 -0.25 -4.53 13.22
CA PHE A 3 0.45 -5.74 13.66
C PHE A 3 -0.10 -6.95 12.92
N GLU A 4 0.78 -7.72 12.30
CA GLU A 4 0.45 -8.98 11.64
C GLU A 4 1.21 -10.13 12.30
N HIS A 5 0.58 -11.31 12.35
CA HIS A 5 1.22 -12.52 12.81
C HIS A 5 2.30 -12.95 11.81
N LEU A 6 3.47 -13.33 12.32
CA LEU A 6 4.61 -13.71 11.48
C LEU A 6 4.29 -14.91 10.56
N ASP A 7 3.37 -15.77 10.98
CA ASP A 7 2.89 -16.92 10.20
C ASP A 7 2.08 -16.50 8.96
N ASN A 8 1.49 -15.30 8.96
CA ASN A 8 0.74 -14.75 7.82
C ASN A 8 1.62 -13.93 6.86
N VAL A 9 2.94 -13.88 7.09
CA VAL A 9 3.88 -13.10 6.26
C VAL A 9 4.78 -14.06 5.47
N PRO A 10 4.33 -14.60 4.32
CA PRO A 10 5.10 -15.57 3.54
C PRO A 10 6.37 -14.96 2.92
N LYS A 11 6.44 -13.63 2.82
CA LYS A 11 7.61 -12.90 2.31
C LYS A 11 8.72 -12.72 3.35
N TRP A 12 8.54 -13.22 4.58
CA TRP A 12 9.55 -13.10 5.63
C TRP A 12 10.70 -14.09 5.40
N ILE A 13 11.92 -13.57 5.20
CA ILE A 13 13.12 -14.36 4.86
C ILE A 13 14.12 -14.41 6.03
N SER A 14 13.99 -13.49 6.99
CA SER A 14 14.90 -13.38 8.13
C SER A 14 14.72 -14.53 9.13
N PRO A 15 15.76 -14.88 9.91
CA PRO A 15 15.66 -15.90 10.94
C PRO A 15 14.47 -15.64 11.87
N ARG A 16 13.65 -16.66 12.10
CA ARG A 16 12.55 -16.57 13.07
C ARG A 16 13.14 -16.72 14.47
N ASP A 17 13.13 -15.66 15.25
CA ASP A 17 13.26 -15.80 16.70
C ASP A 17 11.97 -16.42 17.24
N THR A 18 12.08 -17.54 17.95
CA THR A 18 10.96 -18.24 18.59
C THR A 18 10.14 -17.36 19.54
N ALA A 19 10.71 -16.26 20.04
CA ALA A 19 9.99 -15.30 20.89
C ALA A 19 9.13 -14.31 20.09
N THR A 20 9.45 -14.04 18.83
CA THR A 20 8.78 -13.01 18.03
C THR A 20 7.59 -13.60 17.26
N LYS A 21 6.38 -13.30 17.72
CA LYS A 21 5.13 -13.79 17.09
C LYS A 21 4.46 -12.79 16.13
N ASN A 22 4.76 -11.50 16.28
CA ASN A 22 4.10 -10.42 15.56
C ASN A 22 5.15 -9.48 14.95
N VAL A 23 4.80 -8.88 13.81
CA VAL A 23 5.61 -7.86 13.13
C VAL A 23 4.73 -6.67 12.76
N ILE A 24 5.33 -5.48 12.69
CA ILE A 24 4.63 -4.29 12.20
C ILE A 24 4.74 -4.28 10.68
N ILE A 25 3.59 -4.26 10.01
CA ILE A 25 3.50 -4.14 8.56
C ILE A 25 3.17 -2.69 8.20
N SER A 26 4.07 -2.05 7.44
CA SER A 26 3.72 -0.88 6.64
C SER A 26 2.94 -1.37 5.44
N THR A 27 1.75 -0.83 5.27
CA THR A 27 0.85 -1.25 4.19
C THR A 27 1.01 -0.41 2.93
N GLU A 28 1.75 0.71 3.01
CA GLU A 28 1.94 1.65 1.89
C GLU A 28 0.61 1.94 1.16
N TRP A 29 -0.45 2.27 1.92
CA TRP A 29 -1.80 2.43 1.37
C TRP A 29 -1.90 3.53 0.32
N GLY A 30 -0.97 4.49 0.27
CA GLY A 30 -0.92 5.48 -0.81
C GLY A 30 -0.90 4.84 -2.20
N ALA A 31 -0.19 3.72 -2.39
CA ALA A 31 -0.13 3.03 -3.68
C ALA A 31 -1.40 2.21 -4.03
N LEU A 32 -2.40 2.17 -3.15
CA LEU A 32 -3.67 1.49 -3.40
C LEU A 32 -4.38 2.15 -4.58
N GLY A 33 -4.99 1.35 -5.46
CA GLY A 33 -5.66 1.85 -6.66
C GLY A 33 -4.79 2.04 -7.90
N LYS A 34 -3.45 1.88 -7.81
CA LYS A 34 -2.54 2.03 -8.96
C LYS A 34 -2.86 1.11 -10.14
N ASN A 35 -3.44 -0.06 -9.89
CA ASN A 35 -3.84 -1.02 -10.93
C ASN A 35 -5.25 -0.74 -11.50
N GLY A 36 -5.81 0.44 -11.26
CA GLY A 36 -7.18 0.81 -11.66
C GLY A 36 -8.28 0.29 -10.74
N SER A 37 -7.92 -0.35 -9.61
CA SER A 37 -8.92 -0.89 -8.67
C SER A 37 -9.78 0.18 -7.99
N LEU A 38 -9.38 1.45 -8.01
CA LEU A 38 -10.14 2.59 -7.49
C LEU A 38 -10.75 3.47 -8.58
N ASP A 39 -10.68 3.10 -9.86
CA ASP A 39 -11.15 3.96 -10.96
C ASP A 39 -12.66 4.23 -10.92
N PHE A 40 -13.42 3.33 -10.28
CA PHE A 40 -14.87 3.45 -10.10
C PHE A 40 -15.29 4.57 -9.14
N ILE A 41 -14.39 5.03 -8.26
CA ILE A 41 -14.63 6.17 -7.36
C ILE A 41 -13.90 7.44 -7.79
N ARG A 42 -12.93 7.35 -8.71
CA ARG A 42 -12.14 8.50 -9.17
C ARG A 42 -12.95 9.40 -10.11
N THR A 43 -12.96 10.69 -9.81
CA THR A 43 -13.52 11.73 -10.66
C THR A 43 -12.49 12.22 -11.68
N ASP A 44 -12.93 13.01 -12.65
CA ASP A 44 -12.04 13.58 -13.67
C ASP A 44 -11.05 14.59 -13.07
N ILE A 45 -11.42 15.26 -11.98
CA ILE A 45 -10.53 16.16 -11.23
C ILE A 45 -9.38 15.36 -10.60
N ASP A 46 -9.66 14.18 -10.03
CA ASP A 46 -8.63 13.31 -9.43
C ASP A 46 -7.68 12.73 -10.48
N ARG A 47 -8.12 12.64 -11.75
CA ARG A 47 -7.27 12.23 -12.88
C ARG A 47 -6.36 13.35 -13.32
N GLU A 48 -6.90 14.55 -13.52
CA GLU A 48 -6.11 15.74 -13.89
C GLU A 48 -5.09 16.10 -12.81
N LEU A 49 -5.48 16.03 -11.53
CA LEU A 49 -4.58 16.28 -10.41
C LEU A 49 -3.42 15.26 -10.37
N ASP A 50 -3.72 13.99 -10.57
CA ASP A 50 -2.72 12.92 -10.64
C ASP A 50 -1.76 13.09 -11.82
N GLU A 51 -2.27 13.45 -13.00
CA GLU A 51 -1.45 13.72 -14.19
C GLU A 51 -0.55 14.94 -14.03
N SER A 52 -1.01 15.98 -13.34
CA SER A 52 -0.22 17.20 -13.06
C SER A 52 0.81 17.04 -11.93
N SER A 53 0.74 15.93 -11.17
CA SER A 53 1.61 15.69 -10.03
C SER A 53 3.04 15.31 -10.44
N LEU A 54 4.00 15.49 -9.51
CA LEU A 54 5.39 15.06 -9.71
C LEU A 54 5.55 13.55 -9.87
N THR A 55 4.57 12.77 -9.39
CA THR A 55 4.56 11.31 -9.43
C THR A 55 3.26 10.78 -10.05
N PRO A 56 3.07 10.95 -11.38
CA PRO A 56 1.86 10.50 -12.06
C PRO A 56 1.64 9.00 -11.89
N GLN A 57 0.38 8.60 -11.67
CA GLN A 57 -0.04 7.20 -11.49
C GLN A 57 0.60 6.51 -10.27
N GLN A 58 1.12 7.28 -9.33
CA GLN A 58 1.66 6.80 -8.07
C GLN A 58 0.92 7.47 -6.92
N GLN A 59 0.90 6.77 -5.78
CA GLN A 59 0.27 7.29 -4.56
C GLN A 59 -1.18 7.77 -4.77
N ILE A 60 -1.96 7.03 -5.59
CA ILE A 60 -3.32 7.40 -6.00
C ILE A 60 -4.25 7.63 -4.81
N PHE A 61 -4.11 6.85 -3.73
CA PHE A 61 -4.96 6.97 -2.55
C PHE A 61 -4.56 8.16 -1.64
N GLU A 62 -3.36 8.71 -1.79
CA GLU A 62 -2.92 9.90 -1.04
C GLU A 62 -3.32 11.23 -1.72
N LYS A 63 -3.79 11.16 -2.96
CA LYS A 63 -4.25 12.30 -3.76
C LYS A 63 -5.75 12.48 -3.56
#